data_AF-A0A078I4G9-F1
#
_entry.id   AF-A0A078I4G9-F1
#
_cell.length_a   1.000
_cell.length_b   1.000
_cell.length_c   1.000
_cell.angle_alpha   90.00
_cell.angle_beta   90.00
_cell.angle_gamma   90.00
#
_symmetry.space_group_name_H-M   'P 1'
#
loop_
_entity.id
_entity.type
_entity.pdbx_description
1 polymer ?
#
loop_
_entity_poly.entity_id
_entity_poly.type
_entity_poly.pdbx_seq_one_letter_code
_entity_poly.pdbx_strand_id
1 'polypeptide(L)' 'MVQTKKITHEKNIGAIKINNELEKANILLQAGNVEGMKEAVRRIKKEHSELRAKFETYFQLMRRAGPTEQAVNSS' A
#
# COMPACT_ATOMS: atom_id res chain seq x y z
N MET A 1 -1.84 19.91 0.47
CA MET A 1 -2.65 19.21 -0.56
C MET A 1 -1.85 18.42 -1.60
N VAL A 2 -0.58 18.75 -1.89
CA VAL A 2 0.22 18.02 -2.91
C VAL A 2 0.67 16.64 -2.42
N GLN A 3 1.07 16.50 -1.15
CA GLN A 3 1.53 15.22 -0.60
C GLN A 3 0.42 14.16 -0.51
N THR A 4 -0.81 14.56 -0.19
CA THR A 4 -1.96 13.64 -0.10
C THR A 4 -2.29 13.00 -1.45
N LYS A 5 -2.26 13.76 -2.55
CA LYS A 5 -2.48 13.20 -3.91
C LYS A 5 -1.39 12.19 -4.31
N LYS A 6 -0.12 12.48 -4.01
CA LYS A 6 1.00 11.56 -4.28
C LYS A 6 0.86 10.24 -3.52
N ILE A 7 0.51 10.31 -2.24
CA ILE A 7 0.35 9.13 -1.38
C ILE A 7 -0.84 8.26 -1.83
N THR A 8 -1.96 8.87 -2.24
CA THR A 8 -3.11 8.13 -2.79
C THR A 8 -2.75 7.41 -4.09
N HIS A 9 -2.01 8.07 -4.99
CA HIS A 9 -1.58 7.44 -6.24
C HIS A 9 -0.62 6.26 -5.98
N GLU A 10 0.35 6.42 -5.09
CA GLU A 10 1.30 5.37 -4.76
C GLU A 10 0.65 4.17 -4.05
N LYS A 11 -0.39 4.40 -3.23
CA LYS A 11 -1.18 3.31 -2.62
C LYS A 11 -1.86 2.44 -3.66
N ASN A 12 -2.52 3.09 -4.62
CA ASN A 12 -3.22 2.39 -5.70
C ASN A 12 -2.23 1.56 -6.53
N ILE A 13 -1.05 2.12 -6.86
CA ILE A 13 0.00 1.37 -7.55
C ILE A 13 0.45 0.14 -6.75
N GLY A 14 0.71 0.28 -5.45
CA GLY A 14 1.16 -0.83 -4.62
C GLY A 14 0.12 -1.94 -4.49
N ALA A 15 -1.15 -1.58 -4.30
CA ALA A 15 -2.25 -2.55 -4.27
C ALA A 15 -2.42 -3.28 -5.61
N ILE A 16 -2.31 -2.58 -6.73
CA ILE A 16 -2.36 -3.18 -8.07
C ILE A 16 -1.22 -4.19 -8.27
N LYS A 17 0.00 -3.83 -7.85
CA LYS A 17 1.16 -4.73 -7.92
C LYS A 17 0.98 -6.00 -7.10
N ILE A 18 0.45 -5.87 -5.88
CA ILE A 18 0.13 -7.02 -5.02
C ILE A 18 -0.85 -7.96 -5.73
N ASN A 19 -1.94 -7.42 -6.29
CA ASN A 19 -2.93 -8.22 -7.02
C ASN A 19 -2.33 -8.91 -8.25
N ASN A 20 -1.50 -8.22 -9.02
CA ASN A 20 -0.83 -8.81 -10.20
C ASN A 20 0.10 -9.97 -9.82
N GLU A 21 0.84 -9.85 -8.72
CA GLU A 21 1.70 -10.95 -8.26
C GLU A 21 0.90 -12.10 -7.65
N LEU A 22 -0.27 -11.83 -7.05
CA LEU A 22 -1.18 -12.87 -6.58
C LEU A 22 -1.75 -13.69 -7.74
N GLU A 23 -2.16 -13.02 -8.82
CA GLU A 23 -2.62 -13.69 -10.05
C GLU A 23 -1.53 -14.61 -10.62
N LYS A 24 -0.29 -14.12 -10.72
CA LYS A 24 0.86 -14.92 -11.15
C LYS A 24 1.12 -16.12 -10.23
N ALA A 25 1.04 -15.91 -8.91
CA ALA A 25 1.21 -16.99 -7.94
C ALA A 25 0.16 -18.09 -8.13
N ASN A 26 -1.10 -17.73 -8.39
CA ASN A 26 -2.18 -18.68 -8.68
C ASN A 26 -1.92 -19.48 -9.97
N ILE A 27 -1.50 -18.82 -11.05
CA ILE A 27 -1.14 -19.49 -12.31
C ILE A 27 0.00 -20.50 -12.08
N LEU A 28 1.03 -20.11 -11.34
CA LEU A 28 2.18 -20.97 -11.03
C LEU A 28 1.78 -22.15 -10.13
N LEU A 29 0.87 -21.94 -9.17
CA LEU A 29 0.31 -23.00 -8.34
C LEU A 29 -0.47 -24.01 -9.18
N GLN A 30 -1.34 -23.55 -10.08
CA GLN A 30 -2.11 -24.42 -10.97
C GLN A 30 -1.21 -25.22 -11.93
N ALA A 31 -0.07 -24.65 -12.34
CA ALA A 31 0.93 -25.33 -13.15
C ALA A 31 1.85 -26.28 -12.36
N GLY A 32 1.65 -26.43 -11.04
CA GLY A 32 2.53 -27.24 -10.18
C GLY A 32 3.93 -26.65 -9.98
N ASN A 33 4.16 -25.39 -10.38
CA ASN A 33 5.45 -24.71 -10.26
C ASN A 33 5.61 -24.09 -8.86
N VAL A 34 6.02 -24.92 -7.90
CA VAL A 34 6.16 -24.54 -6.49
C VAL A 34 7.21 -23.45 -6.27
N GLU A 35 8.37 -23.51 -6.92
CA GLU A 35 9.44 -22.51 -6.75
C GLU A 35 9.04 -21.15 -7.32
N GLY A 36 8.40 -21.14 -8.50
CA GLY A 36 7.83 -19.92 -9.06
C GLY A 36 6.79 -19.28 -8.14
N MET A 37 5.91 -20.09 -7.55
CA MET A 37 4.91 -19.62 -6.59
C MET A 37 5.57 -19.03 -5.32
N LYS A 38 6.58 -19.69 -4.75
CA LYS A 38 7.33 -19.16 -3.59
C LYS A 38 7.94 -17.80 -3.87
N GLU A 39 8.53 -17.63 -5.05
CA GLU A 39 9.10 -16.35 -5.47
C GLU A 39 8.04 -15.26 -5.67
N ALA A 40 6.88 -15.59 -6.23
CA ALA A 40 5.76 -14.65 -6.33
C ALA A 40 5.25 -14.23 -4.94
N VAL A 41 5.11 -15.16 -4.00
CA VAL A 41 4.73 -14.88 -2.61
C VAL A 41 5.77 -13.98 -1.91
N ARG A 42 7.07 -14.19 -2.16
CA ARG A 42 8.13 -13.32 -1.63
C ARG A 42 7.97 -11.87 -2.12
N ARG A 43 7.63 -11.68 -3.40
CA ARG A 43 7.37 -10.35 -3.97
C ARG A 43 6.11 -9.71 -3.40
N ILE A 44 5.03 -10.47 -3.21
CA ILE A 44 3.79 -10.01 -2.54
C ILE A 44 4.10 -9.48 -1.14
N LYS A 45 4.84 -10.25 -0.33
CA LYS A 45 5.22 -9.85 1.03
C LYS A 45 6.05 -8.56 1.05
N LYS A 46 6.97 -8.41 0.10
CA LYS A 46 7.79 -7.20 -0.04
C LYS A 46 6.92 -5.98 -0.36
N GLU A 47 6.11 -6.03 -1.41
CA GLU A 47 5.27 -4.90 -1.82
C GLU A 47 4.23 -4.55 -0.73
N HIS A 48 3.65 -5.56 -0.06
CA HIS A 48 2.76 -5.33 1.09
C HIS A 48 3.46 -4.61 2.24
N SER A 49 4.70 -5.00 2.58
CA SER A 49 5.48 -4.33 3.62
C SER A 49 5.81 -2.89 3.25
N GLU A 50 6.21 -2.64 2.01
CA GLU A 50 6.51 -1.29 1.51
C GLU A 50 5.26 -0.40 1.52
N LEU A 51 4.13 -0.93 1.05
CA LEU A 51 2.84 -0.25 1.08
C LEU A 51 2.43 0.08 2.52
N ARG A 52 2.53 -0.89 3.43
CA ARG A 52 2.22 -0.69 4.86
C ARG A 52 3.09 0.40 5.49
N ALA A 53 4.39 0.42 5.21
CA ALA A 53 5.29 1.45 5.71
C ALA A 53 4.88 2.86 5.23
N LYS A 54 4.47 3.00 3.97
CA LYS A 54 3.94 4.27 3.43
C LYS A 54 2.66 4.71 4.14
N PHE A 55 1.74 3.79 4.41
CA PHE A 55 0.53 4.08 5.18
C PHE A 55 0.85 4.54 6.60
N GLU A 56 1.77 3.86 7.28
CA GLU A 56 2.15 4.22 8.64
C GLU A 56 2.75 5.63 8.68
N THR A 57 3.69 5.93 7.78
CA THR A 57 4.26 7.29 7.65
C THR A 57 3.17 8.33 7.37
N TYR A 58 2.24 8.03 6.45
CA TYR A 58 1.11 8.92 6.16
C TYR A 58 0.26 9.20 7.41
N PHE A 59 -0.10 8.16 8.15
CA PHE A 59 -0.92 8.32 9.36
C PHE A 59 -0.15 9.02 10.48
N GLN A 60 1.16 8.80 10.63
CA GLN A 60 2.00 9.54 11.56
C GLN A 60 2.03 11.04 11.24
N LEU A 61 2.15 11.40 9.97
CA LEU A 61 2.10 12.81 9.53
C LEU A 61 0.73 13.42 9.82
N MET A 62 -0.36 12.70 9.53
CA MET A 62 -1.72 13.15 9.86
C MET A 62 -1.93 13.38 11.35
N ARG A 63 -1.42 12.47 12.21
CA ARG A 63 -1.51 12.63 13.67
C ARG A 63 -0.74 13.85 14.17
N ARG A 64 0.42 14.15 13.58
CA ARG A 64 1.26 15.30 13.95
C ARG A 64 0.71 16.65 13.48
N ALA A 65 -0.06 16.67 12.40
CA ALA A 65 -0.61 17.90 11.85
C ALA A 65 -1.71 18.56 12.71
N GLY A 66 -2.20 17.89 13.76
CA GLY A 66 -3.30 18.39 14.60
C GLY A 66 -4.66 18.40 13.88
N PRO A 67 -5.78 18.69 14.58
CA PRO A 67 -7.08 18.86 13.95
C PRO A 67 -7.01 20.01 12.93
N THR A 68 -7.24 19.73 11.65
CA THR A 68 -7.35 20.75 10.60
C THR A 68 -8.67 21.54 10.65
N GLU A 69 -9.56 21.24 11.60
CA GLU A 69 -10.74 22.04 11.85
C GLU A 69 -10.42 23.10 12.89
N GLN A 70 -10.07 24.28 12.39
CA GLN A 70 -10.15 25.50 13.17
C GLN A 70 -11.62 25.67 13.57
N ALA A 71 -11.94 25.45 14.85
CA ALA A 71 -13.21 25.90 15.40
C ALA A 71 -13.26 27.42 15.16
N VAL A 72 -14.11 27.86 14.24
CA VAL A 72 -14.44 29.27 14.10
C VAL A 72 -15.27 29.61 15.34
N ASN A 73 -14.64 30.27 16.30
CA ASN A 73 -15.33 30.85 17.43
C ASN A 73 -16.17 32.01 16.87
N SER A 74 -17.45 31.76 16.63
CA SER A 74 -18.42 32.82 16.37
C SER A 74 -18.82 33.43 17.71
N SER A 75 -18.25 34.59 18.03
CA SER A 75 -18.73 35.48 19.08
C SER A 75 -20.06 36.13 18.71
#